data_AF-A2EKA0-F1
#
_entry.id   AF-A2EKA0-F1
#
_cell.length_a   1.000
_cell.length_b   1.000
_cell.length_c   1.000
_cell.angle_alpha   90.00
_cell.angle_beta   90.00
_cell.angle_gamma   90.00
#
_symmetry.space_group_name_H-M   'P 1'
#
loop_
_entity.id
_entity.type
_entity.pdbx_description
1 polymer ?
#
loop_
_entity_poly.entity_id
_entity_poly.type
_entity_poly.pdbx_seq_one_letter_code
_entity_poly.pdbx_strand_id
1 'polypeptide(L)'
;MTDAQPEQVPQEEGKVEVAAEPTPEPKAEEPKAEEAGEACPISCSACKRGDGPFGLTCPCKHPEIFENFFNSHPVAFRRVQEVIFLKRPIVLGVTFVVMNLLFFIWRKMNLNFYAAVAIATLLYAVYNAFIANFVPKVLEMAFGANVEPGTPEQANHIRDAKEAAQFFAKYLRFMPVVLGVIEKLYKDQTLVGRLIWCSFLVGIFILSLFISVFWILVIVANIALLCPPVLTHEKVQARLNKK
;
A
#
# COMPACT_ATOMS: atom_id res chain seq x y z
N MET A 1 -36.19 33.06 -35.68
CA MET A 1 -35.30 33.10 -34.49
C MET A 1 -33.95 32.68 -35.01
N THR A 2 -33.01 33.60 -35.00
CA THR A 2 -31.85 33.58 -35.90
C THR A 2 -30.64 33.87 -35.04
N ASP A 3 -30.14 32.83 -34.38
CA ASP A 3 -29.06 32.99 -33.40
C ASP A 3 -27.72 33.10 -34.11
N ALA A 4 -27.00 34.19 -33.80
CA ALA A 4 -25.76 34.55 -34.46
C ALA A 4 -24.59 33.67 -34.01
N GLN A 5 -23.71 33.31 -34.96
CA GLN A 5 -22.42 32.73 -34.62
C GLN A 5 -21.47 33.83 -34.10
N PRO A 6 -20.67 33.57 -33.04
CA PRO A 6 -19.69 34.54 -32.56
C PRO A 6 -18.46 34.63 -33.49
N GLU A 7 -17.97 35.85 -33.68
CA GLU A 7 -16.72 36.13 -34.40
C GLU A 7 -15.51 35.46 -33.76
N GLN A 8 -14.61 34.95 -34.60
CA GLN A 8 -13.28 34.50 -34.19
C GLN A 8 -12.30 35.66 -34.27
N VAL A 9 -11.72 36.04 -33.12
CA VAL A 9 -10.66 37.05 -33.05
C VAL A 9 -9.32 36.41 -33.46
N PRO A 10 -8.51 37.02 -34.35
CA PRO A 10 -7.19 36.51 -34.69
C PRO A 10 -6.24 36.56 -33.50
N GLN A 11 -5.51 35.47 -33.22
CA GLN A 11 -4.36 35.52 -32.33
C GLN A 11 -3.11 35.96 -33.12
N GLU A 12 -2.50 37.07 -32.72
CA GLU A 12 -1.17 37.44 -33.21
C GLU A 12 -0.10 36.51 -32.62
N GLU A 13 0.74 35.93 -33.49
CA GLU A 13 1.92 35.16 -33.08
C GLU A 13 3.05 36.10 -32.64
N GLY A 14 3.05 36.47 -31.36
CA GLY A 14 4.12 37.23 -30.72
C GLY A 14 5.44 36.45 -30.65
N LYS A 15 6.26 36.53 -31.69
CA LYS A 15 7.60 35.92 -31.76
C LYS A 15 8.59 36.67 -30.85
N VAL A 16 8.71 36.22 -29.60
CA VAL A 16 9.73 36.74 -28.67
C VAL A 16 11.09 36.10 -28.99
N GLU A 17 12.03 36.91 -29.49
CA GLU A 17 13.45 36.53 -29.53
C GLU A 17 14.02 36.52 -28.10
N VAL A 18 14.17 35.32 -27.55
CA VAL A 18 14.89 35.11 -26.28
C VAL A 18 16.38 35.19 -26.57
N ALA A 19 17.02 36.26 -26.10
CA ALA A 19 18.47 36.39 -26.12
C ALA A 19 19.10 35.23 -25.33
N ALA A 20 20.12 34.58 -25.91
CA ALA A 20 20.79 33.47 -25.27
C ALA A 20 21.51 33.93 -23.99
N GLU A 21 21.05 33.47 -22.83
CA GLU A 21 21.78 33.64 -21.57
C GLU A 21 23.14 32.90 -21.65
N PRO A 22 24.21 33.48 -21.10
CA PRO A 22 25.52 32.83 -21.11
C PRO A 22 25.49 31.54 -20.29
N THR A 23 25.91 30.43 -20.92
CA THR A 23 26.01 29.12 -20.27
C THR A 23 26.85 29.24 -18.98
N PRO A 24 26.30 28.96 -17.79
CA PRO A 24 27.07 29.02 -16.56
C PRO A 24 28.16 27.95 -16.58
N GLU A 25 29.39 28.33 -16.21
CA GLU A 25 30.48 27.38 -16.04
C GLU A 25 30.11 26.29 -15.03
N PRO A 26 30.51 25.03 -15.26
CA PRO A 26 30.25 23.95 -14.31
C PRO A 26 31.03 24.21 -13.02
N LYS A 27 30.37 24.78 -12.02
CA LYS A 27 30.86 24.77 -10.64
C LYS A 27 31.14 23.31 -10.28
N ALA A 28 32.40 23.02 -9.94
CA ALA A 28 32.77 21.73 -9.39
C ALA A 28 31.86 21.45 -8.17
N GLU A 29 31.10 20.37 -8.23
CA GLU A 29 30.32 19.91 -7.07
C GLU A 29 31.32 19.60 -5.96
N GLU A 30 31.27 20.38 -4.86
CA GLU A 30 31.92 19.99 -3.63
C GLU A 30 31.40 18.60 -3.25
N PRO A 31 32.27 17.63 -2.92
CA PRO A 31 31.83 16.30 -2.57
C PRO A 31 30.92 16.41 -1.35
N LYS A 32 29.62 16.18 -1.55
CA LYS A 32 28.64 16.14 -0.47
C LYS A 32 29.19 15.22 0.61
N ALA A 33 29.48 15.79 1.77
CA ALA A 33 29.92 15.01 2.91
C ALA A 33 28.87 13.92 3.15
N GLU A 34 29.31 12.67 3.08
CA GLU A 34 28.48 11.51 3.31
C GLU A 34 27.98 11.60 4.75
N GLU A 35 26.74 12.07 4.94
CA GLU A 35 26.18 12.30 6.27
C GLU A 35 26.31 11.00 7.06
N ALA A 36 27.04 11.06 8.18
CA ALA A 36 27.43 9.89 8.96
C ALA A 36 26.16 9.17 9.45
N GLY A 37 25.76 8.15 8.69
CA GLY A 37 24.38 7.67 8.68
C GLY A 37 23.87 7.33 10.06
N GLU A 38 22.82 8.04 10.49
CA GLU A 38 22.28 7.96 11.84
C GLU A 38 22.01 6.49 12.21
N ALA A 39 22.70 6.02 13.24
CA ALA A 39 22.79 4.60 13.52
C ALA A 39 21.39 4.03 13.83
N CYS A 40 20.87 3.19 12.92
CA CYS A 40 19.49 2.70 12.93
C CYS A 40 19.04 2.32 14.36
N PRO A 41 18.08 3.07 14.98
CA PRO A 41 17.85 3.07 16.42
C PRO A 41 17.28 1.75 16.97
N ILE A 42 16.97 0.81 16.09
CA ILE A 42 16.47 -0.52 16.41
C ILE A 42 17.48 -1.53 15.84
N SER A 43 18.06 -2.37 16.68
CA SER A 43 19.10 -3.37 16.36
C SER A 43 18.72 -4.34 15.22
N CYS A 44 18.87 -3.89 13.98
CA CYS A 44 18.40 -4.64 12.81
C CYS A 44 19.53 -5.54 12.30
N SER A 45 19.29 -6.84 12.29
CA SER A 45 20.20 -7.82 11.68
C SER A 45 20.41 -7.61 10.18
N ALA A 46 19.48 -6.92 9.50
CA ALA A 46 19.64 -6.45 8.13
C ALA A 46 20.48 -5.16 8.06
N CYS A 47 20.20 -4.12 8.85
CA CYS A 47 21.01 -2.88 8.84
C CYS A 47 22.47 -3.09 9.26
N LYS A 48 22.75 -4.07 10.13
CA LYS A 48 24.11 -4.38 10.60
C LYS A 48 25.07 -4.88 9.51
N ARG A 49 24.59 -5.22 8.31
CA ARG A 49 25.42 -5.73 7.19
C ARG A 49 25.90 -4.65 6.22
N GLY A 50 25.70 -3.37 6.55
CA GLY A 50 25.95 -2.24 5.64
C GLY A 50 24.78 -2.12 4.66
N ASP A 51 24.72 -3.07 3.73
CA ASP A 51 23.60 -3.27 2.83
C ASP A 51 22.57 -4.23 3.41
N GLY A 52 21.30 -4.01 3.09
CA GLY A 52 20.30 -5.07 3.30
C GLY A 52 20.74 -6.31 2.51
N PRO A 53 20.58 -7.54 3.05
CA PRO A 53 20.85 -8.72 2.24
C PRO A 53 20.03 -8.60 0.95
N PHE A 54 20.69 -8.82 -0.20
CA PHE A 54 20.11 -8.72 -1.55
C PHE A 54 19.96 -7.30 -2.13
N GLY A 55 20.55 -6.25 -1.54
CA GLY A 55 20.56 -4.90 -2.11
C GLY A 55 19.22 -4.15 -2.03
N LEU A 56 18.21 -4.78 -1.44
CA LEU A 56 16.98 -4.11 -1.04
C LEU A 56 17.26 -3.16 0.13
N THR A 57 16.97 -1.88 -0.08
CA THR A 57 16.97 -0.84 0.95
C THR A 57 16.09 -1.28 2.12
N CYS A 58 16.66 -1.38 3.33
CA CYS A 58 15.86 -1.66 4.53
C CYS A 58 14.81 -0.54 4.66
N PRO A 59 13.50 -0.82 4.79
CA PRO A 59 12.50 0.21 5.11
C PRO A 59 12.78 0.88 6.47
N CYS A 60 13.62 0.22 7.26
CA CYS A 60 14.26 0.60 8.50
C CYS A 60 15.34 1.70 8.36
N LYS A 61 15.91 1.85 7.16
CA LYS A 61 16.84 2.92 6.75
C LYS A 61 16.14 3.95 5.83
N HIS A 62 15.12 3.52 5.07
CA HIS A 62 14.41 4.36 4.11
C HIS A 62 12.89 4.36 4.39
N PRO A 63 12.44 4.95 5.52
CA PRO A 63 11.02 5.15 5.80
C PRO A 63 10.36 6.04 4.72
N GLU A 64 11.17 6.88 4.06
CA GLU A 64 10.81 7.69 2.89
C GLU A 64 10.07 6.92 1.78
N ILE A 65 10.33 5.61 1.61
CA ILE A 65 9.61 4.81 0.59
C ILE A 65 8.11 4.71 0.94
N PHE A 66 7.79 4.48 2.21
CA PHE A 66 6.41 4.46 2.68
C PHE A 66 5.82 5.87 2.74
N GLU A 67 6.60 6.85 3.21
CA GLU A 67 6.17 8.25 3.28
C GLU A 67 5.82 8.81 1.89
N ASN A 68 6.67 8.58 0.88
CA ASN A 68 6.42 8.93 -0.51
C ASN A 68 5.18 8.20 -1.07
N PHE A 69 4.98 6.92 -0.74
CA PHE A 69 3.79 6.17 -1.16
C PHE A 69 2.49 6.74 -0.56
N PHE A 70 2.51 7.13 0.72
CA PHE A 70 1.37 7.75 1.41
C PHE A 70 1.12 9.18 0.90
N ASN A 71 2.17 9.98 0.69
CA ASN A 71 2.11 11.32 0.10
C ASN A 71 1.66 11.31 -1.37
N SER A 72 1.89 10.22 -2.11
CA SER A 72 1.33 10.03 -3.46
C SER A 72 -0.18 9.75 -3.46
N HIS A 73 -0.75 9.31 -2.33
CA HIS A 73 -2.15 8.89 -2.22
C HIS A 73 -2.84 9.43 -0.96
N PRO A 74 -2.75 10.73 -0.64
CA PRO A 74 -3.04 11.25 0.70
C PRO A 74 -4.52 11.06 1.08
N VAL A 75 -5.43 11.20 0.11
CA VAL A 75 -6.88 11.00 0.31
C VAL A 75 -7.20 9.53 0.60
N ALA A 76 -6.63 8.59 -0.15
CA ALA A 76 -6.87 7.16 0.07
C ALA A 76 -6.26 6.70 1.39
N PHE A 77 -5.04 7.13 1.67
CA PHE A 77 -4.31 6.85 2.90
C PHE A 77 -5.08 7.35 4.15
N ARG A 78 -5.52 8.62 4.16
CA ARG A 78 -6.36 9.16 5.23
C ARG A 78 -7.66 8.37 5.40
N ARG A 79 -8.38 8.06 4.31
CA ARG A 79 -9.65 7.31 4.37
C ARG A 79 -9.47 5.89 4.91
N VAL A 80 -8.37 5.22 4.56
CA VAL A 80 -8.01 3.91 5.12
C VAL A 80 -7.75 4.03 6.63
N GLN A 81 -7.02 5.05 7.08
CA GLN A 81 -6.84 5.31 8.51
C GLN A 81 -8.16 5.57 9.25
N GLU A 82 -9.07 6.38 8.69
CA GLU A 82 -10.40 6.66 9.28
C GLU A 82 -11.24 5.38 9.51
N VAL A 83 -11.12 4.39 8.62
CA VAL A 83 -11.76 3.09 8.74
C VAL A 83 -11.05 2.20 9.79
N ILE A 84 -9.72 2.16 9.75
CA ILE A 84 -8.89 1.32 10.63
C ILE A 84 -8.91 1.81 12.09
N PHE A 85 -9.00 3.12 12.35
CA PHE A 85 -9.06 3.71 13.70
C PHE A 85 -10.49 3.92 14.22
N LEU A 86 -11.48 3.22 13.66
CA LEU A 86 -12.89 3.26 14.07
C LEU A 86 -13.55 4.65 14.04
N LYS A 87 -12.97 5.63 13.32
CA LYS A 87 -13.63 6.92 13.09
C LYS A 87 -14.85 6.76 12.16
N ARG A 88 -14.90 5.69 11.34
CA ARG A 88 -16.05 5.30 10.49
C ARG A 88 -16.45 3.82 10.71
N PRO A 89 -17.08 3.46 11.85
CA PRO A 89 -17.37 2.06 12.18
C PRO A 89 -18.40 1.42 11.24
N ILE A 90 -19.35 2.20 10.70
CA ILE A 90 -20.32 1.71 9.70
C ILE A 90 -19.61 1.27 8.41
N VAL A 91 -18.66 2.08 7.92
CA VAL A 91 -17.89 1.77 6.70
C VAL A 91 -16.99 0.54 6.91
N LEU A 92 -16.38 0.41 8.10
CA LEU A 92 -15.66 -0.81 8.48
C LEU A 92 -16.59 -2.03 8.48
N GLY A 93 -17.77 -1.94 9.09
CA GLY A 93 -18.76 -3.02 9.13
C GLY A 93 -19.24 -3.46 7.75
N VAL A 94 -19.56 -2.50 6.86
CA VAL A 94 -19.92 -2.80 5.47
C VAL A 94 -18.75 -3.46 4.72
N THR A 95 -17.53 -2.93 4.85
CA THR A 95 -16.32 -3.52 4.25
C THR A 95 -16.11 -4.96 4.73
N PHE A 96 -16.27 -5.22 6.03
CA PHE A 96 -16.14 -6.53 6.66
C PHE A 96 -17.18 -7.52 6.13
N VAL A 97 -18.46 -7.11 6.02
CA VAL A 97 -19.53 -7.95 5.47
C VAL A 97 -19.29 -8.24 3.98
N VAL A 98 -18.92 -7.24 3.19
CA VAL A 98 -18.63 -7.41 1.75
C VAL A 98 -17.43 -8.36 1.55
N MET A 99 -16.34 -8.20 2.31
CA MET A 99 -15.18 -9.09 2.24
C MET A 99 -15.55 -10.55 2.58
N ASN A 100 -16.30 -10.77 3.66
CA ASN A 100 -16.72 -12.13 4.03
C ASN A 100 -17.74 -12.73 3.03
N LEU A 101 -18.60 -11.91 2.42
CA LEU A 101 -19.49 -12.35 1.34
C LEU A 101 -18.69 -12.74 0.08
N LEU A 102 -17.66 -11.99 -0.29
CA LEU A 102 -16.76 -12.35 -1.40
C LEU A 102 -16.04 -13.68 -1.12
N PHE A 103 -15.53 -13.88 0.11
CA PHE A 103 -14.95 -15.18 0.51
C PHE A 103 -15.98 -16.32 0.47
N PHE A 104 -17.21 -16.10 0.92
CA PHE A 104 -18.28 -17.09 0.87
C PHE A 104 -18.63 -17.49 -0.57
N ILE A 105 -18.78 -16.51 -1.47
CA ILE A 105 -19.02 -16.73 -2.89
C ILE A 105 -17.87 -17.52 -3.50
N TRP A 106 -16.62 -17.06 -3.32
CA TRP A 106 -15.41 -17.74 -3.79
C TRP A 106 -15.38 -19.21 -3.37
N ARG A 107 -15.68 -19.51 -2.09
CA ARG A 107 -15.70 -20.88 -1.57
C ARG A 107 -16.82 -21.72 -2.15
N LYS A 108 -18.00 -21.14 -2.38
CA LYS A 108 -19.19 -21.83 -2.89
C LYS A 108 -19.09 -22.17 -4.38
N MET A 109 -18.40 -21.35 -5.18
CA MET A 109 -18.27 -21.58 -6.62
C MET A 109 -17.37 -22.78 -6.98
N ASN A 110 -16.55 -23.27 -6.03
CA ASN A 110 -15.72 -24.49 -6.15
C ASN A 110 -14.98 -24.60 -7.50
N LEU A 111 -14.39 -23.48 -7.92
CA LEU A 111 -13.90 -23.29 -9.28
C LEU A 111 -12.62 -24.08 -9.55
N ASN A 112 -12.63 -24.86 -10.64
CA ASN A 112 -11.40 -25.38 -11.24
C ASN A 112 -10.51 -24.22 -11.71
N PHE A 113 -9.19 -24.42 -11.73
CA PHE A 113 -8.19 -23.38 -12.04
C PHE A 113 -8.54 -22.50 -13.25
N TYR A 114 -8.88 -23.11 -14.40
CA TYR A 114 -9.24 -22.37 -15.61
C TYR A 114 -10.51 -21.51 -15.45
N ALA A 115 -11.50 -21.99 -14.71
CA ALA A 115 -12.71 -21.22 -14.41
C ALA A 115 -12.40 -20.07 -13.44
N ALA A 116 -11.50 -20.27 -12.46
CA ALA A 116 -11.04 -19.20 -11.58
C ALA A 116 -10.28 -18.10 -12.35
N VAL A 117 -9.43 -18.45 -13.32
CA VAL A 117 -8.75 -17.49 -14.19
C VAL A 117 -9.76 -16.71 -15.04
N ALA A 118 -10.69 -17.40 -15.72
CA ALA A 118 -11.71 -16.75 -16.55
C ALA A 118 -12.61 -15.79 -15.73
N ILE A 119 -13.00 -16.21 -14.52
CA ILE A 119 -13.78 -15.38 -13.59
C ILE A 119 -12.96 -14.21 -13.05
N ALA A 120 -11.66 -14.37 -12.79
CA ALA A 120 -10.80 -13.25 -12.42
C ALA A 120 -10.70 -12.20 -13.54
N THR A 121 -10.58 -12.62 -14.81
CA THR A 121 -10.60 -11.71 -15.97
C THR A 121 -11.95 -11.00 -16.10
N LEU A 122 -13.07 -11.72 -15.94
CA LEU A 122 -14.41 -11.13 -15.96
C LEU A 122 -14.62 -10.13 -14.80
N LEU A 123 -14.22 -10.49 -13.59
CA LEU A 123 -14.27 -9.61 -12.41
C LEU A 123 -13.40 -8.37 -12.59
N TYR A 124 -12.25 -8.47 -13.24
CA TYR A 124 -11.40 -7.31 -13.57
C TYR A 124 -12.09 -6.37 -14.56
N ALA A 125 -12.72 -6.90 -15.62
CA ALA A 125 -13.49 -6.09 -16.56
C ALA A 125 -14.70 -5.42 -15.89
N VAL A 126 -15.46 -6.16 -15.08
CA VAL A 126 -16.58 -5.64 -14.29
C VAL A 126 -16.12 -4.58 -13.29
N TYR A 127 -14.99 -4.81 -12.60
CA TYR A 127 -14.38 -3.88 -11.66
C TYR A 127 -14.04 -2.55 -12.34
N ASN A 128 -13.38 -2.58 -13.50
CA ASN A 128 -13.04 -1.35 -14.25
C ASN A 128 -14.30 -0.56 -14.65
N ALA A 129 -15.34 -1.24 -15.14
CA ALA A 129 -16.61 -0.61 -15.48
C ALA A 129 -17.37 -0.06 -14.25
N PHE A 130 -17.29 -0.77 -13.11
CA PHE A 130 -17.95 -0.42 -11.86
C PHE A 130 -17.26 0.76 -11.17
N ILE A 131 -15.92 0.79 -11.18
CA ILE A 131 -15.09 1.86 -10.57
C ILE A 131 -15.50 3.23 -11.12
N ALA A 132 -15.56 3.41 -12.44
CA ALA A 132 -15.86 4.70 -13.05
C ALA A 132 -17.23 5.29 -12.61
N ASN A 133 -18.22 4.43 -12.36
CA ASN A 133 -19.62 4.82 -12.18
C ASN A 133 -20.08 4.83 -10.72
N PHE A 134 -19.59 3.89 -9.90
CA PHE A 134 -20.09 3.67 -8.54
C PHE A 134 -19.11 4.10 -7.46
N VAL A 135 -17.80 3.99 -7.67
CA VAL A 135 -16.82 4.35 -6.63
C VAL A 135 -16.91 5.82 -6.22
N PRO A 136 -17.10 6.82 -7.11
CA PRO A 136 -17.32 8.21 -6.69
C PRO A 136 -18.51 8.37 -5.72
N LYS A 137 -19.66 7.76 -6.06
CA LYS A 137 -20.89 7.82 -5.25
C LYS A 137 -20.75 7.09 -3.91
N VAL A 138 -20.11 5.92 -3.91
CA VAL A 138 -19.82 5.15 -2.69
C VAL A 138 -18.83 5.91 -1.80
N LEU A 139 -17.82 6.57 -2.38
CA LEU A 139 -16.86 7.38 -1.63
C LEU A 139 -17.51 8.64 -1.04
N GLU A 140 -18.40 9.30 -1.78
CA GLU A 140 -19.19 10.43 -1.28
C GLU A 140 -20.11 9.97 -0.12
N MET A 141 -20.85 8.89 -0.29
CA MET A 141 -21.74 8.35 0.75
C MET A 141 -20.99 7.87 2.00
N ALA A 142 -19.83 7.21 1.84
CA ALA A 142 -19.05 6.65 2.95
C ALA A 142 -18.13 7.68 3.63
N PHE A 143 -17.63 8.69 2.90
CA PHE A 143 -16.60 9.62 3.37
C PHE A 143 -16.97 11.11 3.26
N GLY A 144 -18.20 11.46 2.89
CA GLY A 144 -18.63 12.86 2.66
C GLY A 144 -18.65 13.73 3.93
N ALA A 145 -18.89 13.15 5.11
CA ALA A 145 -18.73 13.86 6.37
C ALA A 145 -17.24 14.01 6.72
N ASN A 146 -16.77 15.24 6.96
CA ASN A 146 -15.43 15.48 7.51
C ASN A 146 -15.30 14.86 8.90
N VAL A 147 -14.22 14.10 9.10
CA VAL A 147 -13.88 13.47 10.38
C VAL A 147 -12.72 14.25 11.00
N GLU A 148 -12.88 14.62 12.27
CA GLU A 148 -11.80 15.22 13.06
C GLU A 148 -10.66 14.22 13.25
N PRO A 149 -9.40 14.61 13.00
CA PRO A 149 -8.26 13.69 13.07
C PRO A 149 -8.00 13.16 14.49
N GLY A 150 -8.50 13.85 15.52
CA GLY A 150 -8.12 13.61 16.92
C GLY A 150 -6.84 14.37 17.29
N THR A 151 -6.44 14.29 18.55
CA THR A 151 -5.18 14.87 19.05
C THR A 151 -4.09 13.80 19.12
N PRO A 152 -2.78 14.15 19.04
CA PRO A 152 -1.69 13.16 19.03
C PRO A 152 -1.67 12.21 20.24
N GLU A 153 -2.23 12.63 21.37
CA GLU A 153 -2.34 11.83 22.61
C GLU A 153 -3.40 10.72 22.51
N GLN A 154 -4.35 10.81 21.57
CA GLN A 154 -5.38 9.80 21.37
C GLN A 154 -4.81 8.60 20.59
N ALA A 155 -4.93 7.38 21.11
CA ALA A 155 -4.38 6.18 20.47
C ALA A 155 -4.96 5.87 19.07
N ASN A 156 -6.12 6.46 18.75
CA ASN A 156 -6.86 6.31 17.50
C ASN A 156 -6.84 7.57 16.62
N HIS A 157 -5.93 8.51 16.83
CA HIS A 157 -5.80 9.67 15.95
C HIS A 157 -5.33 9.28 14.54
N ILE A 158 -5.64 10.12 13.55
CA ILE A 158 -5.15 9.97 12.18
C ILE A 158 -3.70 10.44 12.14
N ARG A 159 -2.78 9.51 11.90
CA ARG A 159 -1.34 9.74 11.80
C ARG A 159 -1.00 10.49 10.53
N ASP A 160 0.07 11.29 10.57
CA ASP A 160 0.65 11.84 9.36
C ASP A 160 1.39 10.75 8.56
N ALA A 161 1.85 11.09 7.35
CA ALA A 161 2.55 10.13 6.49
C ALA A 161 3.86 9.63 7.13
N LYS A 162 4.54 10.48 7.91
CA LYS A 162 5.85 10.19 8.53
C LYS A 162 5.73 9.27 9.73
N GLU A 163 4.86 9.54 10.68
CA GLU A 163 4.58 8.66 11.84
C GLU A 163 4.06 7.30 11.35
N ALA A 164 3.16 7.29 10.36
CA ALA A 164 2.69 6.05 9.77
C ALA A 164 3.82 5.29 9.05
N ALA A 165 4.71 5.96 8.31
CA ALA A 165 5.86 5.32 7.67
C ALA A 165 6.78 4.66 8.70
N GLN A 166 7.05 5.34 9.82
CA GLN A 166 7.81 4.78 10.94
C GLN A 166 7.08 3.58 11.59
N PHE A 167 5.77 3.69 11.79
CA PHE A 167 4.93 2.61 12.30
C PHE A 167 4.99 1.38 11.38
N PHE A 168 4.73 1.53 10.09
CA PHE A 168 4.78 0.44 9.12
C PHE A 168 6.18 -0.16 8.96
N ALA A 169 7.24 0.67 8.95
CA ALA A 169 8.63 0.18 8.92
C ALA A 169 8.98 -0.72 10.12
N LYS A 170 8.40 -0.45 11.30
CA LYS A 170 8.58 -1.29 12.50
C LYS A 170 7.95 -2.68 12.36
N TYR A 171 6.74 -2.79 11.81
CA TYR A 171 6.03 -4.07 11.65
C TYR A 171 6.45 -4.84 10.40
N LEU A 172 6.72 -4.17 9.28
CA LEU A 172 7.12 -4.77 8.01
C LEU A 172 8.63 -5.05 7.92
N ARG A 173 9.35 -4.90 9.04
CA ARG A 173 10.80 -5.12 9.19
C ARG A 173 11.32 -6.48 8.68
N PHE A 174 10.46 -7.51 8.62
CA PHE A 174 10.80 -8.84 8.10
C PHE A 174 10.53 -8.99 6.59
N MET A 175 9.64 -8.18 6.01
CA MET A 175 9.23 -8.30 4.60
C MET A 175 10.40 -8.20 3.61
N PRO A 176 11.38 -7.29 3.75
CA PRO A 176 12.52 -7.23 2.82
C PRO A 176 13.37 -8.50 2.82
N VAL A 177 13.46 -9.20 3.97
CA VAL A 177 14.20 -10.47 4.06
C VAL A 177 13.46 -11.55 3.29
N VAL A 178 12.14 -11.62 3.43
CA VAL A 178 11.29 -12.57 2.69
C VAL A 178 11.30 -12.25 1.19
N LEU A 179 11.08 -10.98 0.82
CA LEU A 179 11.07 -10.52 -0.55
C LEU A 179 12.42 -10.72 -1.24
N GLY A 180 13.54 -10.41 -0.59
CA GLY A 180 14.87 -10.62 -1.16
C GLY A 180 15.26 -12.08 -1.32
N VAL A 181 14.77 -12.99 -0.46
CA VAL A 181 14.89 -14.44 -0.68
C VAL A 181 14.07 -14.88 -1.90
N ILE A 182 12.82 -14.42 -2.02
CA ILE A 182 11.96 -14.71 -3.19
C ILE A 182 12.57 -14.15 -4.47
N GLU A 183 13.05 -12.91 -4.45
CA GLU A 183 13.66 -12.23 -5.59
C GLU A 183 14.95 -12.93 -6.03
N LYS A 184 15.79 -13.35 -5.09
CA LYS A 184 16.99 -14.14 -5.41
C LYS A 184 16.63 -15.49 -6.05
N LEU A 185 15.65 -16.21 -5.50
CA LEU A 185 15.18 -17.47 -6.07
C LEU A 185 14.55 -17.29 -7.47
N TYR A 186 13.84 -16.19 -7.69
CA TYR A 186 13.21 -15.85 -8.97
C TYR A 186 14.24 -15.43 -10.03
N LYS A 187 15.27 -14.68 -9.64
CA LYS A 187 16.34 -14.22 -10.55
C LYS A 187 17.37 -15.31 -10.87
N ASP A 188 17.51 -16.35 -10.06
CA ASP A 188 18.45 -17.44 -10.30
C ASP A 188 18.05 -18.28 -11.53
N GLN A 189 18.72 -18.01 -12.66
CA GLN A 189 18.50 -18.71 -13.92
C GLN A 189 19.19 -20.07 -14.04
N THR A 190 19.94 -20.51 -13.02
CA THR A 190 20.60 -21.82 -13.06
C THR A 190 19.56 -22.96 -13.03
N LEU A 191 19.93 -24.13 -13.55
CA LEU A 191 19.10 -25.34 -13.47
C LEU A 191 18.71 -25.66 -12.01
N VAL A 192 19.66 -25.49 -11.09
CA VAL A 192 19.47 -25.74 -9.64
C VAL A 192 18.53 -24.71 -9.03
N GLY A 193 18.72 -23.42 -9.31
CA GLY A 193 17.82 -22.35 -8.85
C GLY A 193 16.38 -22.56 -9.32
N ARG A 194 16.20 -22.86 -10.61
CA ARG A 194 14.89 -23.21 -11.20
C ARG A 194 14.27 -24.45 -10.55
N LEU A 195 15.06 -25.49 -10.28
CA LEU A 195 14.56 -26.70 -9.60
C LEU A 195 14.11 -26.41 -8.16
N ILE A 196 14.86 -25.59 -7.41
CA ILE A 196 14.48 -25.15 -6.06
C ILE A 196 13.20 -24.31 -6.11
N TRP A 197 13.08 -23.37 -7.07
CA TRP A 197 11.87 -22.56 -7.24
C TRP A 197 10.64 -23.42 -7.61
N CYS A 198 10.79 -24.37 -8.54
CA CYS A 198 9.74 -25.35 -8.83
C CYS A 198 9.37 -26.20 -7.61
N SER A 199 10.35 -26.64 -6.81
CA SER A 199 10.11 -27.42 -5.59
C SER A 199 9.38 -26.60 -4.53
N PHE A 200 9.67 -25.31 -4.41
CA PHE A 200 8.97 -24.37 -3.54
C PHE A 200 7.52 -24.17 -3.99
N LEU A 201 7.28 -23.94 -5.29
CA LEU A 201 5.93 -23.81 -5.85
C LEU A 201 5.12 -25.10 -5.72
N VAL A 202 5.72 -26.27 -5.95
CA VAL A 202 5.10 -27.59 -5.72
C VAL A 202 4.82 -27.80 -4.23
N GLY A 203 5.72 -27.38 -3.34
CA GLY A 203 5.49 -27.40 -1.89
C GLY A 203 4.29 -26.55 -1.47
N ILE A 204 4.16 -25.33 -2.00
CA ILE A 204 2.98 -24.48 -1.80
C ILE A 204 1.72 -25.13 -2.36
N PHE A 205 1.79 -25.72 -3.57
CA PHE A 205 0.66 -26.41 -4.18
C PHE A 205 0.19 -27.60 -3.33
N ILE A 206 1.10 -28.48 -2.91
CA ILE A 206 0.80 -29.63 -2.04
C ILE A 206 0.23 -29.14 -0.70
N LEU A 207 0.83 -28.12 -0.10
CA LEU A 207 0.31 -27.52 1.14
C LEU A 207 -1.11 -26.95 0.93
N SER A 208 -1.41 -26.39 -0.24
CA SER A 208 -2.76 -25.90 -0.58
C SER A 208 -3.81 -26.99 -0.85
N LEU A 209 -3.39 -28.24 -1.10
CA LEU A 209 -4.27 -29.40 -1.18
C LEU A 209 -4.68 -29.90 0.22
N PHE A 210 -3.72 -29.97 1.16
CA PHE A 210 -3.98 -30.47 2.52
C PHE A 210 -4.57 -29.41 3.45
N ILE A 211 -4.02 -28.21 3.42
CA ILE A 211 -4.54 -27.06 4.13
C ILE A 211 -5.38 -26.29 3.12
N SER A 212 -6.69 -26.19 3.36
CA SER A 212 -7.51 -25.25 2.61
C SER A 212 -7.10 -23.83 2.99
N VAL A 213 -6.09 -23.30 2.27
CA VAL A 213 -5.45 -22.00 2.52
C VAL A 213 -6.49 -20.88 2.57
N PHE A 214 -7.62 -21.07 1.89
CA PHE A 214 -8.84 -20.29 2.04
C PHE A 214 -9.17 -19.94 3.51
N TRP A 215 -9.24 -20.91 4.43
CA TRP A 215 -9.60 -20.63 5.83
C TRP A 215 -8.52 -19.82 6.55
N ILE A 216 -7.24 -20.08 6.27
CA ILE A 216 -6.14 -19.28 6.83
C ILE A 216 -6.21 -17.85 6.29
N LEU A 217 -6.45 -17.66 4.99
CA LEU A 217 -6.62 -16.33 4.38
C LEU A 217 -7.83 -15.59 4.96
N VAL A 218 -8.97 -16.26 5.15
CA VAL A 218 -10.15 -15.69 5.81
C VAL A 218 -9.81 -15.26 7.23
N ILE A 219 -9.14 -16.11 8.03
CA ILE A 219 -8.73 -15.77 9.40
C ILE A 219 -7.76 -14.58 9.40
N VAL A 220 -6.71 -14.61 8.57
CA VAL A 220 -5.71 -13.54 8.48
C VAL A 220 -6.34 -12.23 8.02
N ALA A 221 -7.23 -12.23 7.02
CA ALA A 221 -7.89 -11.02 6.55
C ALA A 221 -8.85 -10.43 7.60
N ASN A 222 -9.62 -11.27 8.30
CA ASN A 222 -10.48 -10.81 9.40
C ASN A 222 -9.65 -10.29 10.59
N ILE A 223 -8.53 -10.92 10.93
CA ILE A 223 -7.59 -10.39 11.94
C ILE A 223 -6.99 -9.07 11.47
N ALA A 224 -6.56 -8.95 10.21
CA ALA A 224 -5.97 -7.72 9.67
C ALA A 224 -6.97 -6.54 9.69
N LEU A 225 -8.25 -6.78 9.43
CA LEU A 225 -9.29 -5.76 9.54
C LEU A 225 -9.70 -5.44 10.98
N LEU A 226 -9.84 -6.44 11.86
CA LEU A 226 -10.39 -6.23 13.21
C LEU A 226 -9.33 -5.87 14.27
N CYS A 227 -8.10 -6.35 14.12
CA CYS A 227 -7.08 -6.23 15.16
C CYS A 227 -6.65 -4.77 15.38
N PRO A 228 -6.32 -3.95 14.36
CA PRO A 228 -5.98 -2.55 14.61
C PRO A 228 -7.12 -1.72 15.23
N PRO A 229 -8.40 -1.81 14.78
CA PRO A 229 -9.54 -1.26 15.50
C PRO A 229 -9.59 -1.61 17.00
N VAL A 230 -9.44 -2.90 17.33
CA VAL A 230 -9.53 -3.38 18.71
C VAL A 230 -8.35 -2.92 19.54
N LEU A 231 -7.14 -2.95 18.99
CA LEU A 231 -5.92 -2.52 19.68
C LEU A 231 -5.86 -1.00 19.89
N THR A 232 -6.45 -0.20 18.98
CA THR A 232 -6.46 1.27 19.09
C THR A 232 -7.59 1.82 19.97
N HIS A 233 -8.54 0.97 20.37
CA HIS A 233 -9.65 1.36 21.24
C HIS A 233 -9.16 1.70 22.66
N GLU A 234 -9.53 2.88 23.16
CA GLU A 234 -9.09 3.43 24.46
C GLU A 234 -9.24 2.45 25.65
N LYS A 235 -10.41 1.83 25.80
CA LYS A 235 -10.69 0.81 26.82
C LYS A 235 -9.73 -0.40 26.81
N VAL A 236 -9.13 -0.73 25.66
CA VAL A 236 -8.15 -1.82 25.52
C VAL A 236 -6.77 -1.30 25.91
N GLN A 237 -6.35 -0.14 25.40
CA GLN A 237 -5.11 0.54 25.79
C GLN A 237 -5.03 0.79 27.31
N ALA A 238 -6.11 1.30 27.91
CA ALA A 238 -6.22 1.54 29.36
C ALA A 238 -6.21 0.26 30.21
N ARG A 239 -6.35 -0.93 29.61
CA ARG A 239 -6.15 -2.23 30.28
C ARG A 239 -4.74 -2.79 30.07
N LEU A 240 -4.13 -2.53 28.91
CA LEU A 240 -2.75 -2.93 28.62
C LEU A 240 -1.77 -2.13 29.48
N ASN A 241 -1.96 -0.82 29.61
CA ASN A 241 -1.08 0.09 30.36
C ASN A 241 -1.22 0.00 31.90
N LYS A 242 -2.00 -0.96 32.41
CA LYS A 242 -2.16 -1.25 33.86
C LYS A 242 -1.33 -2.45 34.33
N LYS A 243 -0.49 -3.00 33.45
CA LYS A 243 0.42 -4.13 33.71
C LYS A 243 1.87 -3.68 33.57
#